data_AF-A0A858R7F5-F1
#
_entry.id   AF-A0A858R7F5-F1
#
_cell.length_a   1.000
_cell.length_b   1.000
_cell.length_c   1.000
_cell.angle_alpha   90.00
_cell.angle_beta   90.00
_cell.angle_gamma   90.00
#
_symmetry.space_group_name_H-M   'P 1'
#
loop_
_entity.id
_entity.type
_entity.pdbx_description
1 polymer ?
#
loop_
_entity_poly.entity_id
_entity_poly.type
_entity_poly.pdbx_seq_one_letter_code
_entity_poly.pdbx_strand_id
1 'polypeptide(L)'
;MCPRRGPGRLTLAILALPALCAAPAAAQGTGSLRLGALVQAECALQVMENLTVLDVLGGVRDVPIATVGERCNDGDGYRVVLTSRNNGFLRGQNGDVLSYLVSYGPLEAAKLSAPEPSSPTMPRPIGSSAR
;
A
#
# COMPACT_ATOMS: atom_id res chain seq x y z
N MET A 1 -66.17 -49.09 67.89
CA MET A 1 -65.30 -48.51 68.95
C MET A 1 -64.71 -47.21 68.43
N CYS A 2 -65.01 -46.07 69.06
CA CYS A 2 -64.31 -44.78 68.85
C CYS A 2 -63.16 -44.64 69.85
N PRO A 3 -62.20 -43.74 69.57
CA PRO A 3 -62.10 -42.60 70.47
C PRO A 3 -62.05 -41.24 69.76
N ARG A 4 -62.10 -40.21 70.60
CA ARG A 4 -62.60 -38.84 70.43
C ARG A 4 -61.54 -37.87 70.98
N ARG A 5 -61.61 -36.58 70.59
CA ARG A 5 -60.88 -35.37 71.09
C ARG A 5 -59.59 -35.03 70.35
N GLY A 6 -59.27 -33.76 70.04
CA GLY A 6 -59.85 -32.48 70.48
C GLY A 6 -59.34 -31.29 69.63
N PRO A 7 -59.68 -30.04 70.00
CA PRO A 7 -59.52 -28.87 69.15
C PRO A 7 -58.14 -28.22 69.34
N GLY A 8 -57.32 -28.18 68.28
CA GLY A 8 -56.06 -27.44 68.25
C GLY A 8 -56.26 -26.08 67.57
N ARG A 9 -56.31 -25.02 68.37
CA ARG A 9 -56.24 -23.64 67.90
C ARG A 9 -54.88 -23.43 67.22
N LEU A 10 -54.86 -23.15 65.92
CA LEU A 10 -53.65 -22.71 65.21
C LEU A 10 -53.75 -21.20 64.93
N THR A 11 -53.03 -20.47 65.77
CA THR A 11 -52.80 -19.03 65.71
C THR A 11 -52.04 -18.69 64.42
N LEU A 12 -52.60 -17.76 63.64
CA LEU A 12 -52.02 -17.23 62.39
C LEU A 12 -50.79 -16.36 62.73
N ALA A 13 -49.60 -16.77 62.31
CA ALA A 13 -48.39 -15.94 62.40
C ALA A 13 -48.11 -15.30 61.03
N ILE A 14 -48.37 -14.00 60.91
CA ILE A 14 -48.05 -13.20 59.72
C ILE A 14 -46.56 -12.84 59.79
N LEU A 15 -45.73 -13.49 58.97
CA LEU A 15 -44.34 -13.08 58.74
C LEU A 15 -44.34 -11.85 57.82
N ALA A 16 -43.92 -10.71 58.35
CA ALA A 16 -43.61 -9.52 57.55
C ALA A 16 -42.23 -9.70 56.88
N LEU A 17 -42.21 -9.88 55.56
CA LEU A 17 -40.98 -9.83 54.75
C LEU A 17 -40.59 -8.36 54.50
N PRO A 18 -39.34 -7.94 54.78
CA PRO A 18 -38.86 -6.65 54.31
C PRO A 18 -38.61 -6.74 52.80
N ALA A 19 -39.34 -5.95 52.02
CA ALA A 19 -39.06 -5.78 50.59
C ALA A 19 -37.75 -4.97 50.43
N LEU A 20 -36.66 -5.64 50.05
CA LEU A 20 -35.46 -4.97 49.58
C LEU A 20 -35.76 -4.33 48.22
N CYS A 21 -35.98 -3.02 48.19
CA CYS A 21 -35.94 -2.22 46.96
C CYS A 21 -34.49 -2.21 46.44
N ALA A 22 -34.19 -3.05 45.45
CA ALA A 22 -32.98 -2.91 44.64
C ALA A 22 -33.16 -1.70 43.71
N ALA A 23 -32.47 -0.60 43.98
CA ALA A 23 -32.38 0.51 43.03
C ALA A 23 -31.58 0.07 41.79
N PRO A 24 -32.02 0.39 40.56
CA PRO A 24 -31.23 0.06 39.37
C PRO A 24 -29.98 0.94 39.38
N ALA A 25 -28.81 0.31 39.49
CA ALA A 25 -27.54 0.99 39.27
C ALA A 25 -27.45 1.37 37.79
N ALA A 26 -27.63 2.65 37.47
CA ALA A 26 -27.39 3.16 36.13
C ALA A 26 -25.89 3.03 35.81
N ALA A 27 -25.55 2.17 34.85
CA ALA A 27 -24.18 2.00 34.39
C ALA A 27 -23.70 3.29 33.71
N GLN A 28 -22.93 4.09 34.43
CA GLN A 28 -22.22 5.24 33.88
C GLN A 28 -20.94 4.74 33.19
N GLY A 29 -21.09 4.24 31.97
CA GLY A 29 -19.96 3.81 31.15
C GLY A 29 -19.55 4.91 30.17
N THR A 30 -18.55 5.72 30.50
CA THR A 30 -17.78 6.44 29.48
C THR A 30 -16.64 5.56 29.03
N GLY A 31 -16.55 5.32 27.73
CA GLY A 31 -15.52 4.50 27.10
C GLY A 31 -14.93 5.21 25.89
N SER A 32 -13.64 4.98 25.64
CA SER A 32 -13.00 5.48 24.42
C SER A 32 -12.93 4.35 23.38
N LEU A 33 -13.33 4.66 22.15
CA LEU A 33 -13.19 3.77 21.01
C LEU A 33 -12.04 4.27 20.15
N ARG A 34 -10.98 3.48 20.02
CA ARG A 34 -9.88 3.77 19.10
C ARG A 34 -10.09 2.98 17.82
N LEU A 35 -10.23 3.68 16.70
CA LEU A 35 -10.13 3.10 15.37
C LEU A 35 -8.76 3.45 14.79
N GLY A 36 -8.06 2.44 14.30
CA GLY A 36 -6.86 2.60 13.49
C GLY A 36 -7.01 1.80 12.21
N ALA A 37 -6.46 2.32 11.13
CA ALA A 37 -6.35 1.63 9.85
C ALA A 37 -4.95 1.86 9.28
N LEU A 38 -4.47 0.90 8.50
CA LEU A 38 -3.25 1.04 7.70
C LEU A 38 -3.65 1.47 6.29
N VAL A 39 -3.10 2.58 5.81
CA VAL A 39 -3.21 2.99 4.40
C VAL A 39 -2.03 2.37 3.67
N GLN A 40 -2.31 1.63 2.59
CA GLN A 40 -1.25 1.08 1.75
C GLN A 40 -0.64 2.18 0.88
N ALA A 41 0.66 2.06 0.62
CA ALA A 41 1.33 2.92 -0.34
C ALA A 41 0.82 2.62 -1.75
N GLU A 42 0.49 3.67 -2.49
CA GLU A 42 -0.01 3.66 -3.84
C GLU A 42 0.65 4.78 -4.63
N CYS A 43 1.39 4.41 -5.68
CA CYS A 43 1.89 5.34 -6.67
C CYS A 43 1.27 5.03 -8.05
N ALA A 44 0.87 6.05 -8.79
CA ALA A 44 0.35 5.98 -10.15
C ALA A 44 1.12 6.91 -11.08
N LEU A 45 1.37 6.43 -12.30
CA LEU A 45 2.02 7.18 -13.37
C LEU A 45 1.09 7.30 -14.59
N GLN A 46 1.01 8.49 -15.16
CA GLN A 46 0.33 8.76 -16.42
C GLN A 46 1.33 9.36 -17.40
N VAL A 47 1.55 8.69 -18.54
CA VAL A 47 2.43 9.18 -19.60
C VAL A 47 1.57 9.70 -20.75
N MET A 48 1.79 10.95 -21.14
CA MET A 48 1.18 11.57 -22.30
C MET A 48 2.27 11.91 -23.31
N GLU A 49 2.33 11.15 -24.39
CA GLU A 49 3.33 11.31 -25.44
C GLU A 49 3.06 12.55 -26.28
N ASN A 50 4.12 13.25 -26.69
CA ASN A 50 4.05 14.34 -27.63
C ASN A 50 4.70 13.90 -28.94
N LEU A 51 3.87 13.52 -29.91
CA LEU A 51 4.31 12.98 -31.20
C LEU A 51 4.96 14.10 -32.03
N THR A 52 6.27 14.24 -31.87
CA THR A 52 7.07 15.25 -32.57
C THR A 52 8.02 14.54 -33.54
N VAL A 53 8.07 15.01 -34.79
CA VAL A 53 9.13 14.60 -35.73
C VAL A 53 10.41 15.31 -35.33
N LEU A 54 11.42 14.55 -34.92
CA LEU A 54 12.71 15.09 -34.54
C LEU A 54 13.62 15.21 -35.78
N ASP A 55 13.76 16.42 -36.31
CA ASP A 55 14.79 16.74 -37.31
C ASP A 55 16.09 17.19 -36.62
N VAL A 56 16.92 16.20 -36.30
CA VAL A 56 18.23 16.44 -35.67
C VAL A 56 19.27 17.02 -36.64
N LEU A 57 19.05 16.94 -37.96
CA LEU A 57 19.94 17.51 -38.97
C LEU A 57 19.69 19.01 -39.16
N GLY A 58 18.44 19.44 -39.00
CA GLY A 58 18.04 20.85 -38.94
C GLY A 58 18.51 21.60 -37.68
N GLY A 59 19.21 20.91 -36.75
CA GLY A 59 19.77 21.53 -35.54
C GLY A 59 18.80 21.64 -34.37
N VAL A 60 17.64 20.96 -34.42
CA VAL A 60 16.67 20.92 -33.33
C VAL A 60 17.27 20.28 -32.09
N ARG A 61 17.11 20.93 -30.94
CA ARG A 61 17.57 20.48 -29.62
C ARG A 61 16.45 20.64 -28.60
N ASP A 62 16.60 19.98 -27.45
CA ASP A 62 15.73 20.13 -26.28
C ASP A 62 14.23 19.90 -26.58
N VAL A 63 13.92 18.78 -27.24
CA VAL A 63 12.55 18.46 -27.69
C VAL A 63 11.74 17.80 -26.57
N PRO A 64 10.56 18.34 -26.20
CA PRO A 64 9.66 17.68 -25.27
C PRO A 64 8.95 16.51 -25.94
N ILE A 65 9.31 15.28 -25.55
CA ILE A 65 8.77 14.05 -26.14
C ILE A 65 7.57 13.46 -25.38
N ALA A 66 7.39 13.83 -24.10
CA ALA A 66 6.28 13.37 -23.27
C ALA A 66 6.11 14.27 -22.05
N THR A 67 4.93 14.22 -21.45
CA THR A 67 4.65 14.69 -20.08
C THR A 67 4.31 13.50 -19.21
N VAL A 68 4.89 13.43 -18.01
CA VAL A 68 4.60 12.37 -17.04
C VAL A 68 3.93 12.98 -15.82
N GLY A 69 2.70 12.53 -15.54
CA GLY A 69 1.97 12.84 -14.32
C GLY A 69 2.23 11.78 -13.26
N GLU A 70 2.60 12.20 -12.06
CA GLU A 70 2.96 11.32 -10.95
C GLU A 70 2.06 11.61 -9.75
N ARG A 71 1.50 10.56 -9.16
CA ARG A 71 0.75 10.64 -7.90
C ARG A 71 1.28 9.55 -7.00
N CYS A 72 1.81 9.91 -5.83
CA CYS A 72 2.14 8.92 -4.82
C CYS A 72 1.73 9.42 -3.43
N ASN A 73 1.14 8.54 -2.63
CA ASN A 73 0.76 8.80 -1.23
C ASN A 73 1.80 8.27 -0.23
N ASP A 74 2.94 7.77 -0.72
CA ASP A 74 4.02 7.26 0.12
C ASP A 74 4.83 8.42 0.72
N GLY A 75 4.99 8.39 2.05
CA GLY A 75 5.76 9.39 2.79
C GLY A 75 7.27 9.24 2.64
N ASP A 76 7.75 8.06 2.25
CA ASP A 76 9.17 7.79 2.01
C ASP A 76 9.61 8.24 0.59
N GLY A 77 8.64 8.66 -0.23
CA GLY A 77 8.85 9.09 -1.61
C GLY A 77 8.97 7.93 -2.59
N TYR A 78 9.44 8.23 -3.81
CA TYR A 78 9.60 7.24 -4.88
C TYR A 78 10.81 7.54 -5.76
N ARG A 79 11.23 6.53 -6.53
CA ARG A 79 12.30 6.64 -7.52
C ARG A 79 11.76 6.36 -8.91
N VAL A 80 11.99 7.29 -9.83
CA VAL A 80 11.77 7.09 -11.26
C VAL A 80 13.05 6.53 -11.88
N VAL A 81 12.91 5.47 -12.69
CA VAL A 81 14.03 4.89 -13.45
C VAL A 81 13.68 4.96 -14.93
N LEU A 82 14.45 5.75 -15.67
CA LEU A 82 14.36 5.84 -17.13
C LEU A 82 15.35 4.85 -17.73
N THR A 83 14.92 4.07 -18.72
CA THR A 83 15.77 3.14 -19.44
C THR A 83 15.65 3.38 -20.95
N SER A 84 16.70 3.05 -21.68
CA SER A 84 16.71 3.17 -23.14
C SER A 84 16.80 1.79 -23.78
N ARG A 85 15.86 1.49 -24.68
CA ARG A 85 15.92 0.29 -25.52
C ARG A 85 17.16 0.25 -26.41
N ASN A 86 17.65 1.43 -26.79
CA ASN A 86 18.76 1.60 -27.72
C ASN A 86 20.01 2.14 -27.01
N ASN A 87 20.15 1.90 -25.71
CA ASN A 87 21.36 2.19 -24.93
C ASN A 87 21.79 3.67 -24.98
N GLY A 88 20.84 4.60 -25.04
CA GLY A 88 21.12 6.03 -25.08
C GLY A 88 21.35 6.59 -26.48
N PHE A 89 20.96 5.83 -27.50
CA PHE A 89 21.04 6.26 -28.89
C PHE A 89 19.65 6.32 -29.55
N LEU A 90 19.41 7.39 -30.29
CA LEU A 90 18.34 7.47 -31.28
C LEU A 90 18.78 6.69 -32.52
N ARG A 91 17.84 5.98 -33.13
CA ARG A 91 18.07 5.24 -34.38
C ARG A 91 17.09 5.75 -35.44
N GLY A 92 17.63 6.33 -36.51
CA GLY A 92 16.86 6.76 -37.66
C GLY A 92 16.47 5.59 -38.57
N GLN A 93 15.50 5.80 -39.47
CA GLN A 93 15.10 4.76 -40.42
C GLN A 93 16.21 4.35 -41.39
N ASN A 94 17.14 5.27 -41.70
CA ASN A 94 18.24 5.03 -42.62
C ASN A 94 19.49 4.42 -41.94
N GLY A 95 19.39 4.04 -40.66
CA GLY A 95 20.51 3.47 -39.91
C GLY A 95 21.38 4.50 -39.17
N ASP A 96 21.02 5.79 -39.23
CA ASP A 96 21.69 6.84 -38.46
C ASP A 96 21.59 6.57 -36.95
N VAL A 97 22.68 6.81 -36.24
CA VAL A 97 22.78 6.61 -34.79
C VAL A 97 23.24 7.92 -34.15
N LEU A 98 22.48 8.41 -33.19
CA LEU A 98 22.79 9.66 -32.49
C LEU A 98 22.63 9.50 -30.98
N SER A 99 23.66 9.86 -30.21
CA SER A 99 23.54 9.88 -28.74
C SER A 99 22.65 11.02 -28.28
N TYR A 100 21.83 10.78 -27.26
CA TYR A 100 20.98 11.81 -26.66
C TYR A 100 21.15 11.89 -25.14
N LEU A 101 20.70 13.01 -24.58
CA LEU A 101 20.51 13.22 -23.14
C LEU A 101 19.01 13.30 -22.86
N VAL A 102 18.60 12.87 -21.67
CA VAL A 102 17.21 13.00 -21.18
C VAL A 102 17.20 13.83 -19.93
N SER A 103 16.44 14.91 -19.94
CA SER A 103 16.00 15.61 -18.73
C SER A 103 14.61 15.11 -18.32
N TYR A 104 14.36 15.09 -17.01
CA TYR A 104 13.07 14.66 -16.45
C TYR A 104 12.66 15.60 -15.32
N GLY A 105 11.62 16.41 -15.56
CA GLY A 105 11.20 17.44 -14.61
C GLY A 105 12.37 18.37 -14.26
N PRO A 106 12.69 18.59 -12.97
CA PRO A 106 13.80 19.44 -12.54
C PRO A 106 15.17 18.75 -12.56
N LEU A 107 15.25 17.48 -12.98
CA LEU A 107 16.49 16.72 -12.98
C LEU A 107 17.38 17.10 -14.16
N GLU A 108 18.69 17.16 -13.91
CA GLU A 108 19.68 17.42 -14.95
C GLU A 108 19.64 16.35 -16.05
N ALA A 109 20.00 16.77 -17.26
CA ALA A 109 20.00 15.90 -18.41
C ALA A 109 21.07 14.81 -18.28
N ALA A 110 20.67 13.55 -18.38
CA ALA A 110 21.56 12.40 -18.21
C ALA A 110 21.56 11.48 -19.45
N LYS A 111 22.67 10.78 -19.68
CA LYS A 111 22.72 9.69 -20.65
C LYS A 111 22.01 8.48 -20.06
N LEU A 112 21.10 7.89 -20.82
CA LEU A 112 20.52 6.60 -20.48
C LEU A 112 21.44 5.50 -21.03
N SER A 113 21.91 4.60 -20.18
CA SER A 113 22.59 3.38 -20.61
C SER A 113 21.58 2.26 -20.85
N ALA A 114 22.00 1.19 -21.52
CA ALA A 114 21.26 -0.06 -21.53
C ALA A 114 20.95 -0.48 -20.09
N PRO A 115 19.80 -1.13 -19.78
CA PRO A 115 19.82 -2.09 -18.69
C PRO A 115 20.90 -3.13 -19.06
N GLU A 116 21.90 -3.32 -18.19
CA GLU A 116 22.83 -4.45 -18.38
C GLU A 116 21.99 -5.71 -18.57
N PRO A 117 22.22 -6.52 -19.62
CA PRO A 117 21.57 -7.81 -19.72
C PRO A 117 21.95 -8.54 -18.44
N SER A 118 20.97 -8.93 -17.64
CA SER A 118 21.21 -9.74 -16.46
C SER A 118 21.98 -10.97 -16.92
N SER A 119 23.29 -10.98 -16.67
CA SER A 119 24.07 -12.18 -16.88
C SER A 119 23.37 -13.26 -16.07
N PRO A 120 22.96 -14.40 -16.66
CA PRO A 120 22.46 -15.49 -15.85
C PRO A 120 23.59 -15.87 -14.91
N THR A 121 23.41 -15.57 -13.62
CA THR A 121 24.25 -16.14 -12.57
C THR A 121 24.14 -17.65 -12.72
N MET A 122 25.10 -18.27 -13.39
CA MET A 122 25.21 -19.73 -13.37
C MET A 122 25.32 -20.12 -11.90
N PRO A 123 24.45 -21.01 -11.39
CA PRO A 123 24.68 -21.58 -10.08
C PRO A 123 26.04 -22.28 -10.11
N ARG A 124 26.93 -21.92 -9.18
CA ARG A 124 28.19 -22.63 -8.95
C ARG A 124 27.86 -24.11 -8.80
N PRO A 125 28.51 -25.03 -9.55
CA PRO A 125 28.32 -26.45 -9.32
C PRO A 125 28.72 -26.77 -7.87
N ILE A 126 27.75 -27.29 -7.11
CA ILE A 126 27.98 -27.83 -5.78
C ILE A 126 28.84 -29.08 -5.98
N GLY A 127 29.99 -29.12 -5.31
CA GLY A 127 31.07 -30.07 -5.56
C GLY A 127 30.64 -31.54 -5.51
N SER A 128 31.20 -32.33 -6.43
CA SER A 128 31.35 -33.77 -6.23
C SER A 128 32.59 -33.99 -5.37
N SER A 129 32.37 -34.20 -4.07
CA SER A 129 33.39 -34.77 -3.18
C SER A 129 33.45 -36.27 -3.51
N ALA A 130 34.43 -36.66 -4.33
CA ALA A 130 34.75 -38.05 -4.54
C ALA A 130 35.31 -38.63 -3.25
N ARG A 131 34.65 -39.65 -2.73
CA ARG A 131 35.18 -40.58 -1.75
C ARG A 131 34.96 -41.99 -2.28
#